data_AF-A0A9D6NR56-F1
#
_entry.id   AF-A0A9D6NR56-F1
#
_cell.length_a   1.000
_cell.length_b   1.000
_cell.length_c   1.000
_cell.angle_alpha   90.00
_cell.angle_beta   90.00
_cell.angle_gamma   90.00
#
_symmetry.space_group_name_H-M   'P 1'
#
loop_
_entity.id
_entity.type
_entity.pdbx_description
1 polymer ?
#
loop_
_entity_poly.entity_id
_entity_poly.type
_entity_poly.pdbx_seq_one_letter_code
_entity_poly.pdbx_strand_id
1 'polypeptide(L)'
;MGPVPRTSILIIVLLTLLALQPRYEIGSCKSEQVPHEPSARTTARPSAPWVKDAVIYEVYLRSFSPEGRFASLQARLPELRELGITVLWLMPIHPVGKERRKGPLGSPYAVKDYYAINPEFGTLQEQRAHAI
;
A
#
# COMPACT_ATOMS: atom_id res chain seq x y z
N MET A 1 7.14 -37.50 61.82
CA MET A 1 6.54 -36.80 60.65
C MET A 1 6.14 -35.40 61.09
N GLY A 2 7.02 -34.42 60.90
CA GLY A 2 6.76 -33.03 61.31
C GLY A 2 5.85 -32.31 60.30
N PRO A 3 5.02 -31.35 60.72
CA PRO A 3 4.14 -30.62 59.83
C PRO A 3 4.95 -29.84 58.80
N VAL A 4 4.67 -30.07 57.52
CA VAL A 4 5.36 -29.41 56.41
C VAL A 4 5.04 -27.91 56.46
N PRO A 5 6.04 -27.01 56.45
CA PRO A 5 5.80 -25.58 56.57
C PRO A 5 4.97 -25.07 55.38
N ARG A 6 4.01 -24.18 55.66
CA ARG A 6 3.03 -23.65 54.70
C ARG A 6 3.68 -23.02 53.44
N THR A 7 4.91 -22.54 53.57
CA THR A 7 5.75 -22.02 52.46
C THR A 7 6.19 -23.12 51.49
N SER A 8 6.47 -24.34 51.97
CA SER A 8 6.84 -25.47 51.13
C SER A 8 5.65 -26.01 50.32
N ILE A 9 4.43 -25.96 50.87
CA ILE A 9 3.22 -26.33 50.13
C ILE A 9 2.95 -25.35 48.99
N LEU A 10 3.16 -24.05 49.21
CA LEU A 10 2.97 -23.02 48.18
C LEU A 10 3.97 -23.18 47.02
N ILE A 11 5.23 -23.52 47.31
CA ILE A 11 6.26 -23.77 46.29
C ILE A 11 5.95 -25.03 45.49
N ILE A 12 5.49 -26.10 46.14
CA ILE A 12 5.10 -27.33 45.44
C ILE A 12 3.89 -27.10 44.54
N VAL A 13 2.88 -26.34 45.00
CA VAL A 13 1.71 -25.97 44.18
C VAL A 13 2.10 -25.07 43.01
N LEU A 14 3.02 -24.12 43.21
CA LEU A 14 3.50 -23.25 42.15
C LEU A 14 4.32 -24.01 41.10
N LEU A 15 5.16 -24.96 41.53
CA LEU A 15 5.94 -25.82 40.64
C LEU A 15 5.06 -26.81 39.88
N THR A 16 4.01 -27.37 40.49
CA THR A 16 3.05 -28.22 39.78
C THR A 16 2.18 -27.40 38.82
N LEU A 17 1.78 -26.17 39.15
CA LEU A 17 1.09 -25.28 38.21
C LEU A 17 1.98 -24.87 37.03
N LEU A 18 3.28 -24.65 37.25
CA LEU A 18 4.24 -24.36 36.18
C LEU A 18 4.47 -25.58 35.27
N ALA A 19 4.48 -26.79 35.84
CA ALA A 19 4.61 -28.05 35.10
C ALA A 19 3.35 -28.46 34.33
N LEU A 20 2.17 -27.92 34.70
CA LEU A 20 0.89 -28.14 33.99
C LEU A 20 0.59 -27.11 32.91
N GLN A 21 1.49 -26.15 32.63
CA GLN A 21 1.29 -25.23 31.51
C GLN A 21 1.33 -26.04 30.20
N PRO A 22 0.23 -26.09 29.42
CA PRO A 22 0.26 -26.78 28.14
C PRO A 22 1.34 -26.13 27.29
N ARG A 23 2.27 -26.94 26.76
CA ARG A 23 3.24 -26.48 25.79
C ARG A 23 2.45 -25.95 24.60
N TYR A 24 2.41 -24.63 24.48
CA TYR A 24 1.87 -23.95 23.31
C TYR A 24 2.85 -24.24 22.18
N GLU A 25 2.66 -25.38 21.52
CA GLU A 25 3.30 -25.65 20.25
C GLU A 25 2.87 -24.51 19.33
N ILE A 26 3.84 -23.67 18.96
CA ILE A 26 3.67 -22.70 17.89
C ILE A 26 3.40 -23.57 16.66
N GLY A 27 2.13 -23.82 16.38
CA GLY A 27 1.68 -24.54 15.20
C GLY A 27 2.24 -23.78 14.02
N SER A 28 3.35 -24.28 13.47
CA SER A 28 3.90 -23.82 12.22
C SER A 28 2.79 -24.02 11.20
N CYS A 29 2.17 -22.92 10.81
CA CYS A 29 1.20 -22.91 9.72
C CYS A 29 2.01 -23.29 8.49
N LYS A 30 2.05 -24.59 8.18
CA LYS A 30 2.57 -25.07 6.91
C LYS A 30 1.66 -24.45 5.86
N SER A 31 2.16 -23.41 5.19
CA SER A 31 1.56 -22.94 3.97
C SER A 31 1.55 -24.13 3.01
N GLU A 32 0.39 -24.72 2.78
CA GLU A 32 0.20 -25.71 1.73
C GLU A 32 0.62 -25.02 0.42
N GLN A 33 1.79 -25.41 -0.10
CA GLN A 33 2.25 -24.91 -1.39
C GLN A 33 1.36 -25.55 -2.44
N VAL A 34 0.30 -24.85 -2.84
CA VAL A 34 -0.48 -25.23 -4.03
C VAL A 34 0.52 -25.34 -5.18
N PRO A 35 0.63 -26.51 -5.86
CA PRO A 35 1.49 -26.64 -7.02
C PRO A 35 1.17 -25.51 -7.99
N HIS A 36 2.12 -24.60 -8.19
CA HIS A 36 1.97 -23.50 -9.13
C HIS A 36 2.09 -24.10 -10.53
N GLU A 37 0.98 -24.61 -11.07
CA GLU A 37 0.90 -24.83 -12.51
C GLU A 37 1.24 -23.50 -13.19
N PRO A 38 2.06 -23.49 -14.26
CA PRO A 38 2.28 -22.29 -15.03
C PRO A 38 0.92 -21.80 -15.55
N SER A 39 0.38 -20.76 -14.91
CA SER A 39 -0.85 -20.07 -15.32
C SER A 39 -0.76 -19.58 -16.77
N ALA A 40 0.46 -19.39 -17.28
CA ALA A 40 0.75 -18.98 -18.63
C ALA A 40 0.61 -20.14 -19.65
N ARG A 41 -0.63 -20.61 -19.87
CA ARG A 41 -0.99 -21.34 -21.10
C ARG A 41 -1.23 -20.41 -22.30
N THR A 42 -1.17 -19.09 -22.07
CA THR A 42 -1.44 -18.06 -23.09
C THR A 42 -0.14 -17.35 -23.44
N THR A 43 0.12 -17.15 -24.73
CA THR A 43 1.21 -16.31 -25.20
C THR A 43 1.01 -14.87 -24.72
N ALA A 44 2.04 -14.28 -24.12
CA ALA A 44 1.98 -12.88 -23.70
C ALA A 44 1.72 -11.98 -24.91
N ARG A 45 0.84 -10.99 -24.74
CA ARG A 45 0.63 -9.97 -25.78
C ARG A 45 1.92 -9.17 -25.96
N PRO A 46 2.34 -8.88 -27.20
CA PRO A 46 3.48 -8.01 -27.42
C PRO A 46 3.19 -6.62 -26.84
N SER A 47 4.20 -6.02 -26.20
CA SER A 47 4.11 -4.62 -25.76
C SER A 47 4.15 -3.68 -26.97
N ALA A 48 3.51 -2.52 -26.83
CA ALA A 48 3.61 -1.48 -27.83
C ALA A 48 5.08 -1.02 -27.97
N PRO A 49 5.60 -0.75 -29.19
CA PRO A 49 7.02 -0.45 -29.40
C PRO A 49 7.54 0.72 -28.55
N TRP A 50 6.74 1.78 -28.40
CA TRP A 50 7.10 3.00 -27.67
C TRP A 50 7.43 2.76 -26.19
N VAL A 51 6.96 1.66 -25.59
CA VAL A 51 7.22 1.34 -24.19
C VAL A 51 8.72 1.12 -23.93
N LYS A 52 9.47 0.66 -24.94
CA LYS A 52 10.92 0.44 -24.83
C LYS A 52 11.72 1.74 -24.75
N ASP A 53 11.17 2.82 -25.29
CA ASP A 53 11.79 4.15 -25.37
C ASP A 53 11.20 5.11 -24.32
N ALA A 54 10.29 4.63 -23.47
CA ALA A 54 9.55 5.46 -22.53
C ALA A 54 10.43 5.92 -21.35
N VAL A 55 10.42 7.22 -21.06
CA VAL A 55 10.96 7.82 -19.85
C VAL A 55 9.77 8.21 -18.98
N ILE A 56 9.54 7.42 -17.93
CA ILE A 56 8.37 7.56 -17.06
C ILE A 56 8.72 8.42 -15.85
N TYR A 57 7.93 9.45 -15.61
CA TYR A 57 8.03 10.28 -14.42
C TYR A 57 6.77 10.10 -13.56
N GLU A 58 6.95 9.56 -12.36
CA GLU A 58 5.87 9.42 -11.39
C GLU A 58 5.65 10.71 -10.62
N VAL A 59 4.40 11.16 -10.53
CA VAL A 59 4.02 12.41 -9.90
C VAL A 59 3.06 12.15 -8.75
N TYR A 60 3.50 12.55 -7.55
CA TYR A 60 2.60 12.72 -6.41
C TYR A 60 2.18 14.18 -6.29
N LEU A 61 0.95 14.51 -6.71
CA LEU A 61 0.47 15.90 -6.79
C LEU A 61 0.68 16.68 -5.48
N ARG A 62 0.34 16.11 -4.33
CA ARG A 62 0.50 16.74 -3.00
C ARG A 62 1.93 17.19 -2.68
N SER A 63 2.92 16.50 -3.23
CA SER A 63 4.33 16.79 -2.98
C SER A 63 5.02 17.48 -4.16
N PHE A 64 4.38 17.49 -5.34
CA PHE A 64 4.94 18.07 -6.56
C PHE A 64 5.02 19.60 -6.51
N SER A 65 4.05 20.24 -5.84
CA SER A 65 3.96 21.69 -5.68
C SER A 65 3.30 22.04 -4.35
N PRO A 66 3.52 23.24 -3.80
CA PRO A 66 2.84 23.68 -2.58
C PRO A 66 1.31 23.64 -2.67
N GLU A 67 0.75 23.95 -3.85
CA GLU A 67 -0.71 23.93 -4.06
C GLU A 67 -1.24 22.50 -4.19
N GLY A 68 -0.42 21.60 -4.74
CA GLY A 68 -0.75 20.20 -4.93
C GLY A 68 -1.84 19.94 -5.98
N ARG A 69 -1.92 20.76 -7.03
CA ARG A 69 -3.03 20.76 -8.00
C ARG A 69 -2.60 20.39 -9.42
N PHE A 70 -3.56 20.01 -10.25
CA PHE A 70 -3.33 19.78 -11.69
C PHE A 70 -2.78 21.02 -12.39
N ALA A 71 -3.26 22.21 -12.03
CA ALA A 71 -2.80 23.46 -12.64
C ALA A 71 -1.28 23.67 -12.47
N SER A 72 -0.73 23.38 -11.29
CA SER A 72 0.71 23.49 -11.02
C SER A 72 1.52 22.47 -11.83
N LEU A 73 0.99 21.25 -12.02
CA LEU A 73 1.59 20.26 -12.90
C LEU A 73 1.55 20.71 -14.37
N GLN A 74 0.41 21.22 -14.83
CA GLN A 74 0.22 21.70 -16.20
C GLN A 74 1.19 22.82 -16.56
N ALA A 75 1.39 23.78 -15.65
CA ALA A 75 2.33 24.88 -15.84
C ALA A 75 3.78 24.41 -16.06
N ARG A 76 4.15 23.23 -15.54
CA ARG A 76 5.51 22.66 -15.65
C ARG A 76 5.66 21.63 -16.77
N LEU A 77 4.60 21.29 -17.51
CA LEU A 77 4.70 20.35 -18.62
C LEU A 77 5.78 20.70 -19.67
N PRO A 78 6.00 22.00 -20.03
CA PRO A 78 7.08 22.35 -20.95
C PRO A 78 8.47 21.95 -20.43
N GLU A 79 8.74 22.18 -19.15
CA GLU A 79 10.00 21.81 -18.48
C GLU A 79 10.18 20.29 -18.45
N LEU A 80 9.14 19.54 -18.08
CA LEU A 80 9.20 18.07 -18.03
C LEU A 80 9.47 17.48 -19.43
N ARG A 81 8.88 18.07 -20.46
CA ARG A 81 9.15 17.69 -21.85
C ARG A 81 10.59 17.98 -22.26
N GLU A 82 11.15 19.12 -21.86
CA GLU A 82 12.56 19.48 -22.13
C GLU A 82 13.54 18.51 -21.45
N LEU A 83 13.18 17.96 -20.28
CA LEU A 83 13.92 16.89 -19.61
C LEU A 83 13.85 15.53 -20.34
N GLY A 84 13.04 15.40 -21.39
CA GLY A 84 12.89 14.18 -22.17
C GLY A 84 11.88 13.18 -21.58
N ILE A 85 11.04 13.61 -20.63
CA ILE A 85 9.98 12.77 -20.08
C ILE A 85 8.91 12.55 -21.16
N THR A 86 8.59 11.28 -21.42
CA THR A 86 7.60 10.90 -22.45
C THR A 86 6.30 10.38 -21.86
N VAL A 87 6.31 9.96 -20.60
CA VAL A 87 5.12 9.46 -19.89
C VAL A 87 5.05 10.05 -18.49
N LEU A 88 3.88 10.62 -18.15
CA LEU A 88 3.56 10.99 -16.77
C LEU A 88 2.69 9.92 -16.13
N TRP A 89 3.18 9.36 -15.01
CA TRP A 89 2.42 8.45 -14.18
C TRP A 89 1.93 9.19 -12.95
N LEU A 90 0.61 9.41 -12.84
CA LEU A 90 0.03 10.03 -11.67
C LEU A 90 -0.22 8.99 -10.57
N MET A 91 0.17 9.30 -9.35
CA MET A 91 -0.38 8.63 -8.16
C MET A 91 -1.91 8.81 -8.11
N PRO A 92 -2.67 7.95 -7.39
CA PRO A 92 -4.13 8.01 -7.38
C PRO A 92 -4.69 9.40 -7.09
N ILE A 93 -5.55 9.86 -8.00
CA ILE A 93 -6.13 11.21 -8.00
C ILE A 93 -7.56 11.26 -7.46
N HIS A 94 -8.06 10.14 -6.95
CA HIS A 94 -9.44 9.97 -6.50
C HIS A 94 -9.62 10.35 -5.03
N PRO A 95 -10.86 10.66 -4.58
CA PRO A 95 -11.13 10.95 -3.18
C PRO A 95 -10.64 9.83 -2.25
N VAL A 96 -9.96 10.20 -1.17
CA VAL A 96 -9.41 9.25 -0.19
C VAL A 96 -10.47 8.87 0.86
N GLY A 97 -10.52 7.59 1.21
CA GLY A 97 -11.36 7.03 2.26
C GLY A 97 -11.07 7.64 3.64
N LYS A 98 -12.12 7.85 4.42
CA LYS A 98 -12.03 8.49 5.75
C LYS A 98 -11.92 7.47 6.89
N GLU A 99 -12.55 6.31 6.74
CA GLU A 99 -12.54 5.27 7.77
C GLU A 99 -11.17 4.58 7.86
N ARG A 100 -10.70 4.34 9.09
CA ARG A 100 -9.39 3.70 9.37
C ARG A 100 -8.21 4.40 8.65
N ARG A 101 -8.38 5.68 8.34
CA ARG A 101 -7.38 6.48 7.64
C ARG A 101 -6.15 6.68 8.52
N LYS A 102 -4.97 6.39 7.97
CA LYS A 102 -3.69 6.69 8.62
C LYS A 102 -3.31 8.16 8.38
N GLY A 103 -3.10 8.90 9.46
CA GLY A 103 -2.72 10.31 9.40
C GLY A 103 -3.82 11.25 8.89
N PRO A 104 -3.52 12.55 8.77
CA PRO A 104 -4.51 13.57 8.42
C PRO A 104 -4.98 13.49 6.96
N LEU A 105 -4.12 13.02 6.05
CA LEU A 105 -4.39 12.98 4.61
C LEU A 105 -4.86 11.60 4.11
N GLY A 106 -4.45 10.52 4.79
CA GLY A 106 -4.68 9.16 4.32
C GLY A 106 -3.77 8.71 3.18
N SER A 107 -3.81 7.41 2.89
CA SER A 107 -3.12 6.85 1.73
C SER A 107 -3.89 7.21 0.46
N PRO A 108 -3.22 7.71 -0.60
CA PRO A 108 -3.87 7.93 -1.90
C PRO A 108 -4.47 6.64 -2.48
N TYR A 109 -3.94 5.48 -2.09
CA TYR A 109 -4.44 4.17 -2.53
C TYR A 109 -5.71 3.71 -1.81
N ALA A 110 -6.14 4.38 -0.75
CA ALA A 110 -7.42 4.10 -0.10
C ALA A 110 -8.55 4.85 -0.82
N VAL A 111 -8.87 4.44 -2.06
CA VAL A 111 -9.83 5.14 -2.91
C VAL A 111 -11.26 4.96 -2.38
N LYS A 112 -12.00 6.07 -2.26
CA LYS A 112 -13.41 6.10 -1.88
C LYS A 112 -14.35 6.01 -3.08
N ASP A 113 -14.02 6.69 -4.17
CA ASP A 113 -14.84 6.79 -5.38
C ASP A 113 -13.94 6.85 -6.61
N TYR A 114 -13.97 5.81 -7.44
CA TYR A 114 -13.14 5.68 -8.63
C TYR A 114 -13.59 6.58 -9.80
N TYR A 115 -14.79 7.13 -9.76
CA TYR A 115 -15.33 7.96 -10.84
C TYR A 115 -15.17 9.46 -10.56
N ALA A 116 -14.91 9.83 -9.31
CA ALA A 116 -14.69 11.21 -8.90
C ALA A 116 -13.20 11.58 -8.91
N ILE A 117 -12.92 12.86 -9.13
CA ILE A 117 -11.62 13.47 -8.87
C ILE A 117 -11.60 14.01 -7.45
N ASN A 118 -10.49 13.84 -6.73
CA ASN A 118 -10.31 14.46 -5.42
C ASN A 118 -10.33 15.99 -5.58
N PRO A 119 -11.28 16.72 -4.97
CA PRO A 119 -11.40 18.17 -5.11
C PRO A 119 -10.13 18.94 -4.65
N GLU A 120 -9.32 18.32 -3.80
CA GLU A 120 -7.99 18.81 -3.40
C GLU A 120 -7.11 19.12 -4.62
N PHE A 121 -7.19 18.30 -5.66
CA PHE A 121 -6.32 18.38 -6.84
C PHE A 121 -6.89 19.24 -7.95
N GLY A 122 -8.22 19.41 -8.00
CA GLY A 122 -8.87 20.13 -9.07
C GLY A 122 -10.22 19.58 -9.48
N THR A 123 -10.64 19.96 -10.68
CA THR A 123 -11.83 19.44 -11.33
C THR A 123 -11.50 18.38 -12.38
N LEU A 124 -12.50 17.59 -12.78
CA LEU A 124 -12.38 16.68 -13.92
C LEU A 124 -12.02 17.43 -15.21
N GLN A 125 -12.51 18.65 -15.39
CA GLN A 125 -12.17 19.48 -16.55
C GLN A 125 -10.69 19.88 -16.53
N GLU A 126 -10.18 20.31 -15.38
CA GLU A 126 -8.74 20.60 -15.23
C GLU A 126 -7.90 19.37 -15.53
N GLN A 127 -8.27 18.19 -15.03
CA GLN A 127 -7.55 16.94 -15.34
C GLN A 127 -7.53 16.62 -16.84
N ARG A 128 -8.61 16.91 -17.58
CA ARG A 128 -8.74 16.63 -19.02
C ARG A 128 -8.13 17.69 -19.91
N ALA A 129 -7.89 18.90 -19.41
CA ALA A 129 -7.49 20.06 -20.20
C ALA A 129 -6.15 19.90 -20.96
N HIS A 130 -5.37 18.85 -20.68
CA HIS A 130 -4.09 18.56 -21.34
C HIS A 130 -3.95 17.08 -21.74
N ALA A 131 -5.06 16.35 -21.90
CA ALA A 131 -5.03 15.06 -22.57
C ALA A 131 -4.72 15.29 -24.06
N ILE A 132 -3.47 14.97 -24.44
CA ILE A 132 -2.97 14.99 -25.82
C ILE A 132 -3.60 13.84 -26.61
#